data_AF-A0A8S1L0B0-F1
#
_entry.id   AF-A0A8S1L0B0-F1
#
_cell.length_a   1.000
_cell.length_b   1.000
_cell.length_c   1.000
_cell.angle_alpha   90.00
_cell.angle_beta   90.00
_cell.angle_gamma   90.00
#
_symmetry.space_group_name_H-M   'P 1'
#
loop_
_entity.id
_entity.type
_entity.pdbx_description
1 polymer ?
#
loop_
_entity_poly.entity_id
_entity_poly.type
_entity_poly.pdbx_seq_one_letter_code
_entity_poly.pdbx_strand_id
1 'polypeptide(L)'
;MQQSHDCPICLNIAVDPIQLSQCKHIFCSACLLDLLDYNNQSYKCPLCRQLYSKNEPLIINQDLAKKIKESNPEQYAQRQQQIIQQQMMLPNQIKVNVVYGNLYKRIDNQEKKNVNQWTLIVKMEYNKDSDRAALKNFDINDMIESVTYYLHETFHPNKVTVKQAPFQLQRLGWGVFNIPILIKFKKEYNIPNLEVDHYLSFQGNGSMQKQITKLDISNLKEYQQLQQQLQNQQQQQQQQQKQQ
;
A
#
# COMPACT_ATOMS: atom_id res chain seq x y z
N MET A 1 26.08 4.94 25.44
CA MET A 1 26.60 5.46 24.15
C MET A 1 25.61 5.03 23.09
N GLN A 2 25.01 5.98 22.38
CA GLN A 2 24.02 5.70 21.33
C GLN A 2 24.76 4.96 20.19
N GLN A 3 24.35 3.75 19.84
CA GLN A 3 24.94 3.04 18.72
C GLN A 3 24.52 3.75 17.42
N SER A 4 25.35 3.68 16.37
CA SER A 4 25.11 4.33 15.06
C SER A 4 23.84 3.89 14.32
N HIS A 5 23.05 2.99 14.92
CA HIS A 5 21.90 2.32 14.33
C HIS A 5 20.63 2.46 15.15
N ASP A 6 20.65 3.29 16.20
CA ASP A 6 19.48 3.55 17.03
C ASP A 6 18.55 4.56 16.35
N CYS A 7 17.25 4.27 16.36
CA CYS A 7 16.23 5.19 15.94
C CYS A 7 16.08 6.30 17.01
N PRO A 8 16.28 7.57 16.67
CA PRO A 8 16.22 8.69 17.60
C PRO A 8 14.80 9.04 18.07
N ILE A 9 13.76 8.51 17.41
CA ILE A 9 12.36 8.74 17.79
C ILE A 9 11.98 7.81 18.95
N CYS A 10 12.27 6.51 18.82
CA CYS A 10 11.90 5.51 19.84
C CYS A 10 13.06 5.12 20.76
N LEU A 11 14.26 5.66 20.55
CA LEU A 11 15.48 5.41 21.31
C LEU A 11 15.85 3.92 21.42
N ASN A 12 15.46 3.12 20.42
CA ASN A 12 15.77 1.70 20.29
C ASN A 12 16.43 1.42 18.94
N ILE A 13 16.98 0.22 18.77
CA ILE A 13 17.55 -0.22 17.50
C ILE A 13 16.55 -0.05 16.33
N ALA A 14 17.02 0.47 15.20
CA ALA A 14 16.17 0.74 14.06
C ALA A 14 15.71 -0.56 13.36
N VAL A 15 14.41 -0.84 13.39
CA VAL A 15 13.76 -1.91 12.64
C VAL A 15 13.17 -1.34 11.36
N ASP A 16 13.42 -2.01 10.23
CA ASP A 16 13.06 -1.52 8.90
C ASP A 16 13.48 -0.06 8.67
N PRO A 17 14.80 0.22 8.74
CA PRO A 17 15.32 1.58 8.75
C PRO A 17 15.03 2.33 7.45
N ILE A 18 14.50 3.55 7.57
CA ILE A 18 14.43 4.55 6.51
C ILE A 18 15.58 5.53 6.71
N GLN A 19 16.35 5.75 5.65
CA GLN A 19 17.44 6.71 5.63
C GLN A 19 17.06 7.92 4.77
N LEU A 20 16.90 9.09 5.39
CA LEU A 20 16.53 10.30 4.64
C LEU A 20 17.66 10.72 3.69
N SER A 21 17.34 10.97 2.42
CA SER A 21 18.36 11.25 1.39
C SER A 21 19.19 12.50 1.68
N GLN A 22 18.57 13.54 2.24
CA GLN A 22 19.14 14.88 2.42
C GLN A 22 20.12 14.98 3.60
N CYS A 23 19.88 14.23 4.68
CA CYS A 23 20.69 14.31 5.91
C CYS A 23 21.22 12.97 6.40
N LYS A 24 20.89 11.86 5.72
CA LYS A 24 21.34 10.48 6.00
C LYS A 24 21.00 9.92 7.39
N HIS A 25 20.24 10.65 8.20
CA HIS A 25 19.67 10.17 9.46
C HIS A 25 18.72 8.98 9.24
N ILE A 26 18.76 8.06 10.20
CA ILE A 26 18.10 6.76 10.16
C ILE A 26 16.97 6.73 11.20
N PHE A 27 15.81 6.22 10.80
CA PHE A 27 14.63 6.05 11.67
C PHE A 27 13.99 4.69 11.40
N CYS A 28 13.25 4.10 12.35
CA CYS A 28 12.34 3.00 12.00
C CYS A 28 11.29 3.51 11.00
N SER A 29 10.89 2.67 10.05
CA SER A 29 9.77 2.97 9.13
C SER A 29 8.53 3.42 9.90
N ALA A 30 8.06 2.58 10.83
CA ALA A 30 6.88 2.86 11.64
C ALA A 30 6.98 4.21 12.38
N CYS A 31 8.09 4.48 13.07
CA CYS A 31 8.27 5.71 13.85
C CYS A 31 8.23 6.97 12.98
N LEU A 32 8.84 6.94 11.79
CA LEU A 32 8.86 8.09 10.89
C LEU A 32 7.49 8.33 10.25
N LEU A 33 6.79 7.27 9.86
CA LEU A 33 5.46 7.34 9.25
C LEU A 33 4.41 7.82 10.27
N ASP A 34 4.40 7.26 11.48
CA ASP A 34 3.49 7.70 12.56
C ASP A 34 3.66 9.20 12.86
N LEU A 35 4.90 9.69 12.88
CA LEU A 35 5.19 11.10 13.12
C LEU A 35 4.72 12.01 11.98
N LEU A 36 4.83 11.53 10.73
CA LEU A 36 4.32 12.26 9.56
C LEU A 36 2.80 12.35 9.56
N ASP A 37 2.13 11.30 10.01
CA ASP A 37 0.68 11.27 10.13
C ASP A 37 0.19 12.21 11.25
N TYR A 38 0.88 12.24 12.40
CA TYR A 38 0.55 13.14 13.50
C TYR A 38 0.79 14.63 13.16
N ASN A 39 1.87 14.96 12.46
CA ASN A 39 2.27 16.35 12.19
C ASN A 39 1.72 16.91 10.87
N ASN A 40 0.59 16.41 10.37
CA ASN A 40 -0.01 16.85 9.11
C ASN A 40 1.01 16.91 7.96
N GLN A 41 1.86 15.89 7.85
CA GLN A 41 2.88 15.75 6.80
C GLN A 41 3.96 16.84 6.84
N SER A 42 4.47 17.23 8.01
CA SER A 42 5.66 18.08 8.07
C SER A 42 6.91 17.31 7.60
N TYR A 43 7.33 17.52 6.35
CA TYR A 43 8.51 16.86 5.73
C TYR A 43 9.84 17.43 6.23
N LYS A 44 10.06 17.35 7.55
CA LYS A 44 11.27 17.80 8.25
C LYS A 44 11.88 16.63 8.99
N CYS A 45 13.20 16.50 8.92
CA CYS A 45 13.94 15.49 9.66
C CYS A 45 13.74 15.71 11.19
N PRO A 46 13.29 14.71 11.96
CA PRO A 46 13.08 14.87 13.40
C PRO A 46 14.36 15.16 14.19
N LEU A 47 15.52 14.76 13.66
CA LEU A 47 16.82 14.99 14.28
C LEU A 47 17.40 16.38 14.00
N CYS A 48 17.51 16.75 12.72
CA CYS A 48 18.23 17.97 12.31
C CYS A 48 17.34 19.03 11.67
N ARG A 49 16.03 18.78 11.54
CA ARG A 49 15.04 19.67 10.91
C ARG A 49 15.25 19.93 9.42
N GLN A 50 16.22 19.28 8.78
CA GLN A 50 16.43 19.34 7.32
C GLN A 50 15.15 18.96 6.58
N LEU A 51 14.76 19.78 5.60
CA LEU A 51 13.61 19.52 4.75
C LEU A 51 13.92 18.41 3.75
N TYR A 52 12.91 17.59 3.46
CA TYR A 52 12.93 16.60 2.37
C TYR A 52 11.64 16.71 1.54
N SER A 53 11.63 16.12 0.34
CA SER A 53 10.52 16.35 -0.60
C SER A 53 9.27 15.55 -0.24
N LYS A 54 8.10 16.18 -0.39
CA LYS A 54 6.79 15.53 -0.21
C LYS A 54 6.58 14.31 -1.11
N ASN A 55 7.14 14.39 -2.31
CA ASN A 55 7.02 13.39 -3.38
C ASN A 55 8.15 12.37 -3.35
N GLU A 56 9.11 12.53 -2.45
CA GLU A 56 10.19 11.56 -2.30
C GLU A 56 9.66 10.30 -1.59
N PRO A 57 9.85 9.10 -2.19
CA PRO A 57 9.43 7.87 -1.56
C PRO A 57 10.30 7.57 -0.34
N LEU A 58 9.66 7.29 0.79
CA LEU A 58 10.34 6.84 2.00
C LEU A 58 10.53 5.33 1.92
N ILE A 59 11.69 4.90 1.43
CA ILE A 59 12.00 3.50 1.15
C ILE A 59 12.80 2.90 2.31
N ILE A 60 12.43 1.67 2.70
CA ILE A 60 13.19 0.87 3.67
C ILE A 60 14.55 0.50 3.06
N ASN A 61 15.62 0.86 3.75
CA ASN A 61 16.98 0.47 3.37
C ASN A 61 17.24 -0.98 3.79
N GLN A 62 17.05 -1.92 2.86
CA GLN A 62 17.18 -3.36 3.11
C GLN A 62 18.61 -3.77 3.52
N ASP A 63 19.63 -3.18 2.90
CA ASP A 63 21.04 -3.47 3.24
C ASP A 63 21.36 -3.05 4.67
N LEU A 64 20.87 -1.88 5.07
CA LEU A 64 21.03 -1.40 6.44
C LEU A 64 20.22 -2.26 7.41
N ALA A 65 18.99 -2.64 7.07
CA ALA A 65 18.17 -3.54 7.87
C ALA A 65 18.91 -4.87 8.16
N LYS A 66 19.53 -5.45 7.12
CA LYS A 66 20.32 -6.67 7.23
C LYS A 66 21.52 -6.49 8.15
N LYS A 67 22.31 -5.43 7.98
CA LYS A 67 23.48 -5.12 8.82
C LYS A 67 23.12 -4.90 10.29
N ILE A 68 22.03 -4.18 10.56
CA ILE A 68 21.56 -3.93 11.93
C ILE A 68 21.09 -5.24 12.57
N LYS A 69 20.36 -6.07 11.81
CA LYS A 69 19.89 -7.38 12.28
C LYS A 69 21.04 -8.36 12.55
N GLU A 70 22.08 -8.37 11.71
CA GLU A 70 23.26 -9.22 11.88
C GLU A 70 24.12 -8.80 13.08
N SER A 71 24.25 -7.50 13.33
CA SER A 71 25.05 -6.99 14.45
C SER A 71 24.37 -7.11 15.80
N ASN A 72 23.04 -7.06 15.86
CA ASN A 72 22.27 -7.07 17.11
C ASN A 72 20.97 -7.90 16.98
N PRO A 73 21.05 -9.22 16.74
CA PRO A 73 19.90 -10.04 16.39
C PRO A 73 18.83 -10.10 17.47
N GLU A 74 19.23 -10.21 18.74
CA GLU A 74 18.29 -10.28 19.87
C GLU A 74 17.53 -8.96 20.06
N GLN A 75 18.25 -7.83 20.08
CA GLN A 75 17.62 -6.51 20.24
C GLN A 75 16.70 -6.20 19.05
N TYR A 76 17.13 -6.55 17.82
CA TYR A 76 16.30 -6.37 16.63
C TYR A 76 15.02 -7.20 16.71
N ALA A 77 15.11 -8.47 17.10
CA ALA A 77 13.95 -9.35 17.25
C ALA A 77 12.98 -8.85 18.33
N GLN A 78 13.50 -8.45 19.50
CA GLN A 78 12.70 -7.87 20.58
C GLN A 78 12.00 -6.59 20.13
N ARG A 79 12.71 -5.68 19.46
CA ARG A 79 12.11 -4.43 18.97
C ARG A 79 11.07 -4.70 17.89
N GLN A 80 11.31 -5.64 16.98
CA GLN A 80 10.34 -6.05 15.97
C GLN A 80 9.06 -6.61 16.61
N GLN A 81 9.18 -7.43 17.66
CA GLN A 81 8.04 -7.94 18.41
C GLN A 81 7.24 -6.80 19.07
N GLN A 82 7.90 -5.83 19.69
CA GLN A 82 7.24 -4.66 20.28
C GLN A 82 6.44 -3.87 19.25
N ILE A 83 7.01 -3.61 18.06
CA ILE A 83 6.32 -2.90 16.98
C ILE A 83 5.08 -3.68 16.54
N ILE A 84 5.21 -4.99 16.34
CA ILE A 84 4.10 -5.87 15.96
C ILE A 84 2.99 -5.83 17.02
N GLN A 85 3.34 -5.92 18.31
CA GLN A 85 2.37 -5.86 19.40
C GLN A 85 1.63 -4.51 19.42
N GLN A 86 2.34 -3.39 19.26
CA GLN A 86 1.73 -2.06 19.18
C GLN A 86 0.75 -1.96 17.99
N GLN A 87 1.16 -2.44 16.82
CA GLN A 87 0.33 -2.43 15.61
C GLN A 87 -0.90 -3.35 15.70
N MET A 88 -0.89 -4.35 16.59
CA MET A 88 -2.03 -5.24 16.83
C MET A 88 -3.08 -4.65 17.77
N MET A 89 -2.73 -3.62 18.53
CA MET A 89 -3.68 -2.87 19.35
C MET A 89 -4.47 -1.84 18.53
N LEU A 90 -3.99 -1.51 17.32
CA LEU A 90 -4.66 -0.60 16.40
C LEU A 90 -5.86 -1.29 15.72
N PRO A 91 -6.90 -0.55 15.31
CA PRO A 91 -8.06 -1.12 14.63
C PRO A 91 -7.68 -1.96 13.40
N ASN A 92 -8.46 -3.00 13.11
CA ASN A 92 -8.25 -3.89 11.95
C ASN A 92 -8.62 -3.23 10.62
N GLN A 93 -8.73 -1.91 10.60
CA GLN A 93 -9.07 -1.13 9.41
C GLN A 93 -7.83 -0.37 8.95
N ILE A 94 -7.46 -0.56 7.69
CA ILE A 94 -6.47 0.24 6.99
C ILE A 94 -7.16 1.12 5.96
N LYS A 95 -6.52 2.20 5.54
CA LYS A 95 -6.97 2.98 4.38
C LYS A 95 -6.10 2.61 3.19
N VAL A 96 -6.67 2.34 2.03
CA VAL A 96 -5.92 2.19 0.78
C VAL A 96 -6.43 3.15 -0.28
N ASN A 97 -5.60 3.40 -1.29
CA ASN A 97 -6.01 4.15 -2.46
C ASN A 97 -6.48 3.18 -3.55
N VAL A 98 -7.76 3.23 -3.90
CA VAL A 98 -8.25 2.63 -5.14
C VAL A 98 -8.01 3.65 -6.25
N VAL A 99 -7.14 3.30 -7.18
CA VAL A 99 -6.77 4.12 -8.32
C VAL A 99 -7.43 3.56 -9.57
N TYR A 100 -8.23 4.37 -10.23
CA TYR A 100 -8.97 3.97 -11.42
C TYR A 100 -8.97 5.09 -12.46
N GLY A 101 -9.07 4.74 -13.73
CA GLY A 101 -9.14 5.72 -14.80
C GLY A 101 -8.65 5.17 -16.11
N ASN A 102 -8.13 6.03 -16.99
CA ASN A 102 -7.61 5.63 -18.28
C ASN A 102 -6.28 6.31 -18.60
N LEU A 103 -5.39 5.54 -19.24
CA LEU A 103 -4.32 6.09 -20.06
C LEU A 103 -4.84 6.35 -21.47
N TYR A 104 -4.20 7.26 -22.19
CA TYR A 104 -4.52 7.60 -23.57
C TYR A 104 -3.25 7.82 -24.41
N LYS A 105 -3.30 7.32 -25.64
CA LYS A 105 -2.29 7.57 -26.68
C LYS A 105 -2.99 7.64 -28.03
N ARG A 106 -2.69 8.68 -28.80
CA ARG A 106 -3.06 8.72 -30.22
C ARG A 106 -2.09 7.85 -31.01
N ILE A 107 -2.63 6.97 -31.84
CA ILE A 107 -1.86 6.11 -32.75
C ILE A 107 -2.00 6.68 -34.15
N ASP A 108 -0.87 6.92 -34.80
CA ASP A 108 -0.85 7.22 -36.22
C ASP A 108 -0.80 5.90 -36.99
N ASN A 109 -1.90 5.55 -37.66
CA ASN A 109 -1.97 4.36 -38.49
C ASN A 109 -2.88 4.65 -39.68
N GLN A 110 -2.30 4.69 -40.87
CA GLN A 110 -2.98 5.05 -42.12
C GLN A 110 -4.12 4.06 -42.50
N GLU A 111 -4.16 2.87 -41.88
CA GLU A 111 -5.13 1.82 -42.22
C GLU A 111 -6.35 1.73 -41.28
N LYS A 112 -6.33 2.36 -40.10
CA LYS A 112 -7.42 2.22 -39.09
C LYS A 112 -8.23 3.50 -38.93
N LYS A 113 -9.57 3.39 -39.01
CA LYS A 113 -10.50 4.50 -38.76
C LYS A 113 -10.43 5.06 -37.32
N ASN A 114 -10.09 4.23 -36.33
CA ASN A 114 -9.98 4.66 -34.93
C ASN A 114 -8.51 4.84 -34.52
N VAL A 115 -8.12 6.08 -34.28
CA VAL A 115 -6.74 6.49 -33.91
C VAL A 115 -6.54 6.71 -32.41
N ASN A 116 -7.62 6.75 -31.62
CA ASN A 116 -7.52 7.01 -30.18
C ASN A 116 -7.45 5.69 -29.42
N GLN A 117 -6.25 5.32 -28.94
CA GLN A 117 -6.09 4.19 -28.04
C GLN A 117 -6.20 4.65 -26.60
N TRP A 118 -7.02 3.94 -25.84
CA TRP A 118 -7.16 4.17 -24.41
C TRP A 118 -7.08 2.85 -23.67
N THR A 119 -6.54 2.90 -22.46
CA THR A 119 -6.37 1.74 -21.57
C THR A 119 -6.96 2.09 -20.22
N LEU A 120 -8.12 1.50 -19.90
CA LEU A 120 -8.67 1.58 -18.55
C LEU A 120 -7.78 0.80 -17.60
N ILE A 121 -7.60 1.33 -16.39
CA ILE A 121 -6.79 0.75 -15.34
C ILE A 121 -7.55 0.82 -14.03
N VAL A 122 -7.53 -0.28 -13.28
CA VAL A 122 -7.86 -0.30 -11.85
C VAL A 122 -6.70 -0.96 -11.12
N LYS A 123 -6.27 -0.35 -10.00
CA LYS A 123 -5.31 -0.94 -9.07
C LYS A 123 -5.53 -0.37 -7.67
N MET A 124 -5.03 -1.08 -6.66
CA MET A 124 -4.92 -0.56 -5.31
C MET A 124 -3.47 -0.24 -4.98
N GLU A 125 -3.29 0.86 -4.25
CA GLU A 125 -2.00 1.30 -3.74
C GLU A 125 -2.11 1.54 -2.23
N TYR A 126 -1.12 1.10 -1.48
CA TYR A 126 -0.99 1.48 -0.07
C TYR A 126 -0.98 3.00 0.06
N ASN A 127 -1.63 3.51 1.10
CA ASN A 127 -1.43 4.88 1.52
C ASN A 127 -0.37 4.92 2.63
N LYS A 128 0.01 6.13 3.08
CA LYS A 128 1.02 6.28 4.15
C LYS A 128 0.53 5.67 5.47
N ASP A 129 -0.76 5.80 5.76
CA ASP A 129 -1.48 5.22 6.91
C ASP A 129 -1.66 3.68 6.85
N SER A 130 -1.11 2.98 5.83
CA SER A 130 -1.28 1.53 5.64
C SER A 130 -0.20 0.68 6.30
N ASP A 131 0.79 1.27 6.97
CA ASP A 131 1.94 0.52 7.49
C ASP A 131 1.52 -0.45 8.61
N ARG A 132 1.30 -1.71 8.24
CA ARG A 132 1.04 -2.83 9.14
C ARG A 132 2.00 -3.94 8.81
N ALA A 133 2.60 -4.54 9.84
CA ALA A 133 3.49 -5.68 9.69
C ALA A 133 2.84 -6.84 8.90
N ALA A 134 1.52 -7.05 9.06
CA ALA A 134 0.76 -8.06 8.33
C ALA A 134 0.69 -7.81 6.81
N LEU A 135 0.92 -6.59 6.34
CA LEU A 135 0.81 -6.18 4.94
C LEU A 135 2.15 -6.06 4.23
N LYS A 136 3.26 -6.16 4.96
CA LYS A 136 4.61 -5.87 4.46
C LYS A 136 4.99 -6.60 3.17
N ASN A 137 4.50 -7.84 3.00
CA ASN A 137 4.78 -8.69 1.84
C ASN A 137 3.51 -9.08 1.07
N PHE A 138 2.37 -8.46 1.37
CA PHE A 138 1.10 -8.78 0.75
C PHE A 138 0.85 -7.83 -0.43
N ASP A 139 0.50 -8.35 -1.60
CA ASP A 139 0.00 -7.50 -2.70
C ASP A 139 -1.50 -7.29 -2.51
N ILE A 140 -1.89 -6.09 -2.11
CA ILE A 140 -3.30 -5.71 -1.95
C ILE A 140 -4.12 -5.90 -3.23
N ASN A 141 -3.52 -5.89 -4.43
CA ASN A 141 -4.26 -6.14 -5.66
C ASN A 141 -4.80 -7.57 -5.74
N ASP A 142 -4.21 -8.52 -5.00
CA ASP A 142 -4.73 -9.88 -4.89
C ASP A 142 -6.06 -9.97 -4.13
N MET A 143 -6.46 -8.90 -3.44
CA MET A 143 -7.76 -8.83 -2.78
C MET A 143 -8.93 -8.69 -3.75
N ILE A 144 -8.67 -8.21 -4.98
CA ILE A 144 -9.68 -8.01 -6.01
C ILE A 144 -9.98 -9.37 -6.66
N GLU A 145 -11.25 -9.76 -6.66
CA GLU A 145 -11.75 -10.93 -7.38
C GLU A 145 -11.87 -10.62 -8.88
N SER A 146 -12.46 -9.46 -9.22
CA SER A 146 -12.59 -9.04 -10.60
C SER A 146 -12.95 -7.56 -10.73
N VAL A 147 -12.62 -6.98 -11.88
CA VAL A 147 -13.05 -5.66 -12.29
C VAL A 147 -13.91 -5.79 -13.55
N THR A 148 -15.12 -5.25 -13.51
CA THR A 148 -16.03 -5.23 -14.66
C THR A 148 -16.17 -3.82 -15.18
N TYR A 149 -15.86 -3.62 -16.46
CA TYR A 149 -16.02 -2.38 -17.19
C TYR A 149 -17.29 -2.44 -18.03
N TYR A 150 -18.17 -1.46 -17.86
CA TYR A 150 -19.39 -1.29 -18.66
C TYR A 150 -19.15 -0.19 -19.70
N LEU A 151 -18.90 -0.61 -20.93
CA LEU A 151 -18.66 0.26 -22.07
C LEU A 151 -19.97 0.69 -22.73
N HIS A 152 -19.88 1.71 -23.59
CA HIS A 152 -20.98 2.13 -24.45
C HIS A 152 -21.47 0.98 -25.35
N GLU A 153 -22.76 0.98 -25.71
CA GLU A 153 -23.44 -0.07 -26.49
C GLU A 153 -22.81 -0.35 -27.87
N THR A 154 -22.08 0.61 -28.42
CA THR A 154 -21.36 0.46 -29.70
C THR A 154 -20.16 -0.50 -29.61
N PHE A 155 -19.67 -0.80 -28.41
CA PHE A 155 -18.54 -1.72 -28.21
C PHE A 155 -19.03 -3.15 -28.07
N HIS A 156 -18.33 -4.11 -28.68
CA HIS A 156 -18.67 -5.53 -28.58
C HIS A 156 -17.42 -6.34 -28.19
N PRO A 157 -17.43 -7.01 -27.02
CA PRO A 157 -18.43 -6.92 -25.96
C PRO A 157 -18.46 -5.53 -25.26
N ASN A 158 -19.65 -5.05 -24.89
CA ASN A 158 -19.84 -3.81 -24.12
C ASN A 158 -19.70 -4.02 -22.61
N LYS A 159 -19.64 -5.26 -22.14
CA LYS A 159 -19.37 -5.61 -20.74
C LYS A 159 -18.16 -6.51 -20.69
N VAL A 160 -17.11 -6.09 -19.99
CA VAL A 160 -15.85 -6.85 -19.93
C VAL A 160 -15.43 -7.02 -18.48
N THR A 161 -15.27 -8.26 -18.05
CA THR A 161 -14.77 -8.60 -16.72
C THR A 161 -13.34 -9.13 -16.79
N VAL A 162 -12.43 -8.47 -16.07
CA VAL A 162 -11.03 -8.88 -15.90
C VAL A 162 -10.87 -9.47 -14.50
N LYS A 163 -10.39 -10.71 -14.41
CA LYS A 163 -10.35 -11.49 -13.15
C LYS A 163 -8.97 -11.56 -12.48
N GLN A 164 -7.94 -11.04 -13.12
CA GLN A 164 -6.57 -11.08 -12.62
C GLN A 164 -5.86 -9.76 -12.87
N ALA A 165 -4.94 -9.41 -11.97
CA ALA A 165 -4.07 -8.27 -12.15
C ALA A 165 -3.08 -8.51 -13.32
N PRO A 166 -2.68 -7.47 -14.08
CA PRO A 166 -3.14 -6.09 -13.96
C PRO A 166 -4.57 -5.92 -14.52
N PHE A 167 -5.46 -5.30 -13.73
CA PHE A 167 -6.85 -5.09 -14.13
C PHE A 167 -6.94 -3.95 -15.15
N GLN A 168 -6.73 -4.30 -16.42
CA GLN A 168 -6.65 -3.34 -17.51
C GLN A 168 -7.51 -3.76 -18.70
N LEU A 169 -8.05 -2.76 -19.39
CA LEU A 169 -8.81 -2.96 -20.63
C LEU A 169 -8.41 -1.93 -21.67
N GLN A 170 -7.80 -2.39 -22.77
CA GLN A 170 -7.40 -1.53 -23.88
C GLN A 170 -8.40 -1.63 -25.06
N ARG A 171 -8.72 -0.49 -25.65
CA ARG A 171 -9.56 -0.37 -26.85
C ARG A 171 -9.15 0.81 -27.72
N LEU A 172 -9.69 0.82 -28.94
CA LEU A 172 -9.67 1.96 -29.85
C LEU A 172 -11.07 2.58 -29.90
N GLY A 173 -11.17 3.90 -29.91
CA GLY A 173 -12.45 4.60 -30.00
C GLY A 173 -12.36 5.92 -30.75
N TRP A 174 -13.50 6.52 -31.03
CA TRP A 174 -13.59 7.83 -31.69
C TRP A 174 -14.05 8.93 -30.72
N GLY A 175 -14.69 8.57 -29.61
CA GLY A 175 -15.25 9.50 -28.64
C GLY A 175 -14.99 9.11 -27.18
N VAL A 176 -15.39 10.02 -26.29
CA VAL A 176 -15.34 9.90 -24.84
C VAL A 176 -16.74 9.68 -24.27
N PHE A 177 -16.84 8.95 -23.16
CA PHE A 177 -18.12 8.58 -22.53
C PHE A 177 -17.89 8.19 -21.05
N ASN A 178 -18.97 8.14 -20.27
CA ASN A 178 -18.92 7.63 -18.90
C ASN A 178 -18.84 6.09 -18.89
N ILE A 179 -17.97 5.55 -18.05
CA ILE A 179 -17.71 4.11 -17.91
C ILE A 179 -17.93 3.74 -16.45
N PRO A 180 -19.06 3.09 -16.12
CA PRO A 180 -19.22 2.44 -14.83
C PRO A 180 -18.22 1.30 -14.66
N ILE A 181 -17.60 1.22 -13.49
CA ILE A 181 -16.61 0.23 -13.12
C ILE A 181 -17.05 -0.43 -11.82
N LEU A 182 -17.25 -1.75 -11.85
CA LEU A 182 -17.56 -2.56 -10.68
C LEU A 182 -16.31 -3.35 -10.26
N ILE A 183 -15.83 -3.08 -9.05
CA ILE A 183 -14.69 -3.76 -8.43
C ILE A 183 -15.25 -4.73 -7.38
N LYS A 184 -15.11 -6.03 -7.65
CA LYS A 184 -15.49 -7.08 -6.72
C LYS A 184 -14.28 -7.56 -5.95
N PHE A 185 -14.40 -7.66 -4.64
CA PHE A 185 -13.37 -8.22 -3.77
C PHE A 185 -13.64 -9.70 -3.49
N LYS A 186 -12.58 -10.49 -3.27
CA LYS A 186 -12.73 -11.90 -2.93
C LYS A 186 -13.50 -12.02 -1.62
N LYS A 187 -14.50 -12.91 -1.59
CA LYS A 187 -15.42 -13.09 -0.46
C LYS A 187 -14.72 -13.37 0.87
N GLU A 188 -13.58 -14.03 0.83
CA GLU A 188 -12.77 -14.34 2.02
C GLU A 188 -12.33 -13.10 2.80
N TYR A 189 -12.27 -11.92 2.17
CA TYR A 189 -11.90 -10.68 2.84
C TYR A 189 -13.10 -9.90 3.41
N ASN A 190 -14.34 -10.30 3.12
CA ASN A 190 -15.57 -9.63 3.58
C ASN A 190 -15.61 -8.11 3.28
N ILE A 191 -15.10 -7.71 2.12
CA ILE A 191 -15.08 -6.30 1.67
C ILE A 191 -16.27 -6.07 0.72
N PRO A 192 -17.07 -5.01 0.92
CA PRO A 192 -18.14 -4.68 0.00
C PRO A 192 -17.59 -4.32 -1.38
N ASN A 193 -18.34 -4.67 -2.43
CA ASN A 193 -17.99 -4.26 -3.78
C ASN A 193 -17.97 -2.73 -3.88
N LEU A 194 -17.06 -2.22 -4.71
CA LEU A 194 -16.95 -0.80 -4.98
C LEU A 194 -17.42 -0.51 -6.40
N GLU A 195 -18.33 0.46 -6.54
CA GLU A 195 -18.81 0.97 -7.81
C GLU A 195 -18.32 2.40 -7.99
N VAL A 196 -17.63 2.65 -9.11
CA VAL A 196 -17.11 3.97 -9.46
C VAL A 196 -17.42 4.30 -10.91
N ASP A 197 -17.63 5.58 -11.20
CA ASP A 197 -17.80 6.09 -12.55
C ASP A 197 -16.53 6.80 -13.01
N HIS A 198 -16.12 6.51 -14.25
CA HIS A 198 -14.99 7.19 -14.89
C HIS A 198 -15.39 7.76 -16.25
N TYR A 199 -15.25 9.08 -16.40
CA TYR A 199 -15.41 9.71 -17.71
C TYR A 199 -14.12 9.55 -18.52
N LEU A 200 -14.18 8.84 -19.64
CA LEU A 200 -13.03 8.58 -20.51
C LEU A 200 -12.40 9.90 -20.97
N SER A 201 -11.08 10.03 -20.86
CA SER A 201 -10.37 11.26 -21.26
C SER A 201 -9.30 10.99 -22.30
N PHE A 202 -9.31 11.78 -23.38
CA PHE A 202 -8.26 11.83 -24.40
C PHE A 202 -7.33 13.05 -24.23
N GLN A 203 -7.41 13.75 -23.11
CA GLN A 203 -6.50 14.88 -22.84
C GLN A 203 -5.16 14.35 -22.29
N GLY A 204 -4.05 14.92 -22.79
CA GLY A 204 -2.70 14.53 -22.35
C GLY A 204 -2.46 13.02 -22.49
N ASN A 205 -2.12 12.37 -21.36
CA ASN A 205 -1.91 10.92 -21.28
C ASN A 205 -3.14 10.18 -20.72
N GLY A 206 -4.32 10.82 -20.70
CA GLY A 206 -5.54 10.32 -20.09
C GLY A 206 -5.80 10.94 -18.72
N SER A 207 -6.64 10.30 -17.91
CA SER A 207 -6.99 10.80 -16.57
C SER A 207 -7.13 9.66 -15.57
N MET A 208 -6.63 9.88 -14.36
CA MET A 208 -6.70 8.94 -13.26
C MET A 208 -7.39 9.61 -12.08
N GLN A 209 -8.24 8.84 -11.40
CA GLN A 209 -8.91 9.18 -10.16
C GLN A 209 -8.34 8.34 -9.03
N LYS A 210 -8.42 8.87 -7.81
CA LYS A 210 -7.99 8.18 -6.58
C LYS A 210 -9.11 8.31 -5.54
N GLN A 211 -9.59 7.17 -5.06
CA GLN A 211 -10.56 7.10 -3.98
C GLN A 211 -9.95 6.38 -2.77
N ILE A 212 -9.98 7.04 -1.61
CA ILE A 212 -9.56 6.43 -0.36
C ILE A 212 -10.67 5.50 0.11
N THR A 213 -10.33 4.23 0.36
CA THR A 213 -11.26 3.21 0.87
C THR A 213 -10.69 2.59 2.12
N LYS A 214 -11.55 2.36 3.13
CA LYS A 214 -11.16 1.61 4.33
C LYS A 214 -11.34 0.11 4.07
N LEU A 215 -10.30 -0.67 4.31
CA LEU A 215 -10.34 -2.13 4.22
C LEU A 215 -10.24 -2.72 5.62
N ASP A 216 -11.11 -3.67 5.91
CA ASP A 216 -10.98 -4.54 7.07
C ASP A 216 -9.99 -5.67 6.73
N ILE A 217 -8.93 -5.81 7.52
CA ILE A 217 -7.87 -6.80 7.33
C ILE A 217 -7.97 -7.99 8.29
N SER A 218 -9.02 -8.05 9.12
CA SER A 218 -9.20 -9.13 10.11
C SER A 218 -9.22 -10.54 9.52
N ASN A 219 -9.64 -10.65 8.25
CA ASN A 219 -9.69 -11.92 7.52
C ASN A 219 -8.43 -12.20 6.68
N LEU A 220 -7.42 -11.33 6.67
CA LEU A 220 -6.14 -11.63 6.02
C LEU A 220 -5.45 -12.77 6.77
N LYS A 221 -4.98 -13.79 6.03
CA LYS A 221 -4.28 -14.95 6.62
C LYS A 221 -3.03 -14.49 7.36
N GLU A 222 -2.29 -13.56 6.78
CA GLU A 222 -1.09 -12.94 7.34
C GLU A 222 -1.39 -12.24 8.66
N TYR A 223 -2.55 -11.56 8.75
CA TYR A 223 -3.00 -10.91 9.97
C TYR A 223 -3.38 -11.92 11.06
N GLN A 224 -4.16 -12.95 10.72
CA GLN A 224 -4.57 -14.02 11.65
C GLN A 224 -3.37 -14.82 12.19
N GLN A 225 -2.40 -15.15 11.32
CA GLN A 225 -1.17 -15.82 11.72
C GLN A 225 -0.37 -14.99 12.71
N LEU A 226 -0.24 -13.69 12.45
CA LEU A 226 0.49 -12.78 13.34
C LEU A 226 -0.20 -12.66 14.70
N GLN A 227 -1.53 -12.59 14.73
CA GLN A 227 -2.30 -12.63 15.98
C GLN A 227 -2.07 -13.92 16.77
N GLN A 228 -2.14 -15.08 16.11
CA GLN A 228 -1.95 -16.38 16.77
C GLN A 228 -0.52 -16.52 17.33
N GLN A 229 0.49 -16.08 16.60
CA GLN A 229 1.89 -16.08 17.06
C GLN A 229 2.06 -15.27 18.35
N LEU A 230 1.44 -14.09 18.43
CA LEU A 230 1.51 -13.24 19.62
C LEU A 230 0.79 -13.86 20.81
N GLN A 231 -0.38 -14.45 20.60
CA GLN A 231 -1.11 -15.16 21.65
C GLN A 231 -0.29 -16.31 22.22
N ASN A 232 0.34 -17.11 21.35
CA ASN A 232 1.21 -18.21 21.77
C ASN A 232 2.43 -17.71 22.57
N GLN A 233 3.06 -16.60 22.14
CA GLN A 233 4.18 -16.00 22.87
C GLN A 233 3.76 -15.49 24.26
N GLN A 234 2.61 -14.84 24.37
CA GLN A 234 2.09 -14.36 25.65
C GLN A 234 1.78 -15.53 26.60
N GLN A 235 1.21 -16.62 26.09
CA GLN A 235 0.95 -17.83 26.90
C GLN A 235 2.25 -18.47 27.39
N GLN A 236 3.29 -18.57 26.54
CA GLN A 236 4.59 -19.11 26.94
C GLN A 236 5.26 -18.27 28.04
N GLN A 237 5.22 -16.93 27.92
CA GLN A 237 5.76 -16.04 28.94
C GLN A 237 5.02 -16.18 30.29
N GLN A 238 3.70 -16.29 30.26
CA GLN A 238 2.90 -16.52 31.48
C GLN A 238 3.19 -17.88 32.13
N GLN A 239 3.46 -18.92 31.34
CA GLN A 239 3.83 -20.24 31.88
C GLN A 239 5.21 -20.23 32.53
N GLN A 240 6.18 -19.55 31.94
CA GLN A 240 7.54 -19.40 32.50
C GLN A 240 7.53 -18.62 33.81
N GLN A 241 6.70 -17.57 33.92
CA GLN A 241 6.54 -16.78 35.15
C GLN A 241 5.84 -17.55 36.28
N LYS A 242 5.03 -18.57 35.98
CA LYS A 242 4.37 -19.42 36.98
C LYS A 242 5.26 -20.56 37.50
N GLN A 243 6.39 -20.82 36.84
CA GLN A 243 7.35 -21.88 37.20
C GLN A 243 8.57 -21.34 37.98
N GLN A 244 8.65 -20.01 38.18
CA GLN A 244 9.61 -19.33 39.03
C GLN A 244 8.94 -18.93 40.35
#